data_AF-A0A2D6A8F2-F1
#
_entry.id   AF-A0A2D6A8F2-F1
#
_cell.length_a   1.000
_cell.length_b   1.000
_cell.length_c   1.000
_cell.angle_alpha   90.00
_cell.angle_beta   90.00
_cell.angle_gamma   90.00
#
_symmetry.space_group_name_H-M   'P 1'
#
loop_
_entity.id
_entity.type
_entity.pdbx_description
1 polymer ?
#
loop_
_entity_poly.entity_id
_entity_poly.type
_entity_poly.pdbx_seq_one_letter_code
_entity_poly.pdbx_strand_id
1 'polypeptide(L)'
;MRSTNPIALFALCLVLVGGPASYLHFVLLPEWRSTRASMGRLDKRLGRIEDSVALMHFSRDPGGQPVEAVLKHLRYWTQRADELGSSMAERPVLDEKLGRAKKALRSLGEPAFDRVEQEFFLAATNAKARRFRRHLLEVMADLDPARAGKMCLDQLQTTGSDPEVRMKAADLAVDLEPDRAGPVLRSILLSEGYRGQRHVLQVKGTQNQLHPGLKWRSFPGFFNLVGTYVRSRDPQKVDVLLQMLGHAMTDGSHDIATLQEVLKGLEAKKDKRAIPVLEKLFSDPGQPVYANPRLRSRTIYVVAAILGRDACSWLSNMLAKERNSYVAGTLRAVLKSHCG
;
A
#
# COMPACT_ATOMS: atom_id res chain seq x y z
N MET A 1 -0.22 6.97 -73.14
CA MET A 1 -0.56 6.91 -71.70
C MET A 1 -1.24 5.58 -71.43
N ARG A 2 -0.60 4.65 -70.71
CA ARG A 2 -1.22 3.35 -70.36
C ARG A 2 -2.11 3.56 -69.14
N SER A 3 -3.41 3.33 -69.30
CA SER A 3 -4.40 3.30 -68.22
C SER A 3 -4.04 2.14 -67.28
N THR A 4 -3.66 2.45 -66.04
CA THR A 4 -3.54 1.47 -64.97
C THR A 4 -4.94 1.09 -64.50
N ASN A 5 -5.23 -0.21 -64.49
CA ASN A 5 -6.53 -0.74 -64.08
C ASN A 5 -6.67 -0.65 -62.54
N PRO A 6 -7.59 0.18 -62.00
CA PRO A 6 -7.74 0.36 -60.55
C PRO A 6 -8.14 -0.92 -59.81
N ILE A 7 -8.76 -1.89 -60.50
CA ILE A 7 -9.15 -3.19 -59.94
C ILE A 7 -7.89 -4.02 -59.62
N ALA A 8 -6.88 -3.98 -60.49
CA ALA A 8 -5.62 -4.68 -60.26
C ALA A 8 -4.84 -4.10 -59.08
N LEU A 9 -4.88 -2.77 -58.91
CA LEU A 9 -4.24 -2.10 -57.77
C LEU A 9 -4.92 -2.45 -56.44
N PHE A 10 -6.26 -2.49 -56.42
CA PHE A 10 -7.04 -2.87 -55.23
C PHE A 10 -6.82 -4.34 -54.84
N ALA A 11 -6.83 -5.25 -55.82
CA ALA A 11 -6.52 -6.66 -55.58
C ALA A 11 -5.09 -6.85 -55.05
N LEU A 12 -4.11 -6.12 -55.58
CA LEU A 12 -2.74 -6.14 -55.08
C LEU A 12 -2.64 -5.63 -53.63
N CYS A 13 -3.34 -4.54 -53.29
CA CYS A 13 -3.40 -4.04 -51.91
C CYS A 13 -4.06 -5.03 -50.95
N LEU A 14 -5.13 -5.72 -51.37
CA LEU A 14 -5.78 -6.76 -50.56
C LEU A 14 -4.86 -7.95 -50.27
N VAL A 15 -4.04 -8.37 -51.24
CA VAL A 15 -3.05 -9.44 -51.04
C VAL A 15 -1.89 -8.97 -50.17
N LEU A 16 -1.37 -7.76 -50.41
CA LEU A 16 -0.23 -7.20 -49.68
C LEU A 16 -0.56 -6.83 -48.23
N VAL A 17 -1.80 -6.44 -47.92
CA VAL A 17 -2.22 -6.06 -46.56
C VAL A 17 -2.97 -7.21 -45.87
N GLY A 18 -3.89 -7.87 -46.59
CA GLY A 18 -4.71 -8.95 -46.05
C GLY A 18 -3.95 -10.26 -45.86
N GLY A 19 -2.97 -10.56 -46.71
CA GLY A 19 -2.11 -11.74 -46.59
C GLY A 19 -1.32 -11.75 -45.27
N PRO A 20 -0.53 -10.72 -44.97
CA PRO A 20 0.22 -10.63 -43.71
C PRO A 20 -0.68 -10.55 -42.48
N ALA A 21 -1.81 -9.84 -42.53
CA ALA A 21 -2.75 -9.77 -41.41
C ALA A 21 -3.39 -11.15 -41.12
N SER A 22 -3.77 -11.88 -42.17
CA SER A 22 -4.30 -13.24 -42.03
C SER A 22 -3.23 -14.21 -41.53
N TYR A 23 -2.00 -14.13 -42.03
CA TYR A 23 -0.89 -14.95 -41.55
C TYR A 23 -0.57 -14.68 -40.07
N LEU A 24 -0.53 -13.40 -39.67
CA LEU A 24 -0.36 -13.01 -38.26
C LEU A 24 -1.48 -13.59 -37.38
N HIS A 25 -2.72 -13.49 -37.84
CA HIS A 25 -3.87 -13.87 -37.04
C HIS A 25 -4.11 -15.39 -36.96
N PHE A 26 -3.89 -16.11 -38.07
CA PHE A 26 -4.18 -17.54 -38.15
C PHE A 26 -2.96 -18.43 -37.84
N VAL A 27 -1.73 -17.91 -37.98
CA VAL A 27 -0.51 -18.70 -37.75
C VAL A 27 0.25 -18.21 -36.51
N LEU A 28 0.69 -16.95 -36.51
CA LEU A 28 1.60 -16.45 -35.46
C LEU A 28 0.91 -16.26 -34.10
N LEU A 29 -0.32 -15.74 -34.05
CA LEU A 29 -1.04 -15.52 -32.79
C LEU A 29 -1.35 -16.83 -32.04
N PRO A 30 -1.88 -17.89 -32.68
CA PRO A 30 -2.07 -19.19 -32.03
C PRO A 30 -0.76 -19.82 -31.53
N GLU A 31 0.31 -19.77 -32.34
CA GLU A 31 1.62 -20.28 -31.95
C GLU A 31 2.18 -19.52 -30.74
N TRP A 32 2.11 -18.19 -30.76
CA TRP A 32 2.54 -17.36 -29.64
C TRP A 32 1.73 -17.62 -28.37
N ARG A 33 0.40 -17.81 -28.48
CA ARG A 33 -0.47 -18.19 -27.35
C ARG A 33 -0.10 -19.58 -26.81
N SER A 34 0.19 -20.54 -27.69
CA SER A 34 0.64 -21.88 -27.33
C SER A 34 1.98 -21.85 -26.60
N THR A 35 2.96 -21.11 -27.12
CA THR A 35 4.29 -20.92 -26.50
C THR A 35 4.18 -20.21 -25.16
N ARG A 36 3.32 -19.19 -25.04
CA ARG A 36 3.06 -18.53 -23.76
C ARG A 36 2.40 -19.48 -22.75
N ALA A 37 1.49 -20.34 -23.20
CA ALA A 37 0.88 -21.36 -22.35
C ALA A 37 1.88 -22.46 -21.94
N SER A 38 2.79 -22.88 -22.84
CA SER A 38 3.82 -23.87 -22.54
C SER A 38 4.86 -23.33 -21.56
N MET A 39 5.33 -22.08 -21.74
CA MET A 39 6.19 -21.39 -20.77
C MET A 39 5.50 -21.29 -19.41
N GLY A 40 4.22 -20.89 -19.37
CA GLY A 40 3.45 -20.85 -18.12
C GLY A 40 3.30 -22.22 -17.43
N ARG A 41 3.29 -23.34 -18.18
CA ARG A 41 3.31 -24.69 -17.61
C ARG A 41 4.70 -25.07 -17.08
N LEU A 42 5.77 -24.72 -17.79
CA LEU A 42 7.14 -24.96 -17.34
C LEU A 42 7.45 -24.18 -16.07
N ASP A 43 7.07 -22.91 -16.00
CA ASP A 43 7.22 -22.07 -14.80
C ASP A 43 6.50 -22.70 -13.60
N LYS A 44 5.28 -23.22 -13.79
CA LYS A 44 4.55 -23.96 -12.75
C LYS A 44 5.24 -25.27 -12.33
N ARG A 45 5.94 -25.95 -13.24
CA ARG A 45 6.69 -27.18 -12.89
C ARG A 45 7.99 -26.85 -12.16
N LEU A 46 8.74 -25.86 -12.63
CA LEU A 46 9.93 -25.34 -11.97
C LEU A 46 9.59 -24.86 -10.56
N GLY A 47 8.50 -24.10 -10.40
CA GLY A 47 8.00 -23.67 -9.09
C GLY A 47 7.80 -24.84 -8.11
N ARG A 48 7.12 -25.91 -8.55
CA ARG A 48 6.90 -27.12 -7.73
C ARG A 48 8.17 -27.88 -7.39
N ILE A 49 9.13 -27.95 -8.31
CA ILE A 49 10.44 -28.58 -8.05
C ILE A 49 11.19 -27.76 -7.01
N GLU A 50 11.24 -26.44 -7.16
CA GLU A 50 11.88 -25.54 -6.20
C GLU A 50 11.21 -25.60 -4.81
N ASP A 51 9.88 -25.70 -4.76
CA ASP A 51 9.12 -25.92 -3.51
C ASP A 51 9.55 -27.22 -2.81
N SER A 52 9.68 -28.30 -3.58
CA SER A 52 10.08 -29.62 -3.07
C SER A 52 11.53 -29.63 -2.61
N VAL A 53 12.43 -28.98 -3.36
CA VAL A 53 13.85 -28.84 -2.99
C VAL A 53 14.00 -28.00 -1.74
N ALA A 54 13.24 -26.91 -1.61
CA ALA A 54 13.22 -26.09 -0.40
C ALA A 54 12.79 -26.94 0.81
N LEU A 55 11.72 -27.73 0.69
CA LEU A 55 11.27 -28.62 1.76
C LEU A 55 12.33 -29.68 2.12
N MET A 56 12.96 -30.32 1.13
CA MET A 56 14.02 -31.30 1.33
C MET A 56 15.23 -30.72 2.08
N HIS A 57 15.55 -29.45 1.86
CA HIS A 57 16.61 -28.75 2.60
C HIS A 57 16.29 -28.68 4.10
N PHE A 58 15.02 -28.59 4.48
CA PHE A 58 14.58 -28.49 5.87
C PHE A 58 14.25 -29.85 6.52
N SER A 59 13.89 -30.86 5.73
CA SER A 59 13.54 -32.20 6.23
C SER A 59 14.75 -33.11 6.51
N ARG A 60 15.98 -32.61 6.38
CA ARG A 60 17.20 -33.37 6.71
C ARG A 60 17.41 -33.58 8.22
N ASP A 61 16.57 -32.97 9.06
CA ASP A 61 16.61 -33.16 10.51
C ASP A 61 15.72 -34.37 10.90
N PRO A 62 16.30 -35.53 11.23
CA PRO A 62 15.60 -36.83 11.21
C PRO A 62 14.53 -37.02 12.30
N GLY A 63 14.25 -36.01 13.15
CA GLY A 63 13.29 -36.11 14.24
C GLY A 63 12.27 -34.97 14.34
N GLY A 64 12.30 -33.97 13.46
CA GLY A 64 11.42 -32.79 13.53
C GLY A 64 10.22 -32.87 12.58
N GLN A 65 9.06 -32.34 13.00
CA GLN A 65 7.99 -32.05 12.03
C GLN A 65 8.50 -31.00 11.02
N PRO A 66 8.27 -31.18 9.70
CA PRO A 66 8.79 -30.27 8.68
C PRO A 66 8.43 -28.80 8.94
N VAL A 67 7.23 -28.52 9.44
CA VAL A 67 6.77 -27.16 9.77
C VAL A 67 7.63 -26.49 10.85
N GLU A 68 8.04 -27.22 11.89
CA GLU A 68 8.84 -26.68 12.99
C GLU A 68 10.25 -26.30 12.53
N ALA A 69 10.86 -27.16 11.71
CA ALA A 69 12.19 -26.91 11.15
C ALA A 69 12.19 -25.63 10.31
N VAL A 70 11.17 -25.44 9.47
CA VAL A 70 11.06 -24.25 8.63
C VAL A 70 10.72 -23.00 9.47
N LEU A 71 9.83 -23.10 10.46
CA LEU A 71 9.52 -21.99 11.38
C LEU A 71 10.76 -21.54 12.17
N LYS A 72 11.56 -22.49 12.69
CA LYS A 72 12.82 -22.20 13.37
C LYS A 72 13.80 -21.47 12.44
N HIS A 73 13.88 -21.89 11.18
CA HIS A 73 14.72 -21.24 10.19
C HIS A 73 14.25 -19.82 9.85
N LEU A 74 12.94 -19.64 9.63
CA LEU A 74 12.34 -18.33 9.40
C LEU A 74 12.62 -17.40 10.58
N ARG A 75 12.38 -17.86 11.81
CA ARG A 75 12.67 -17.10 13.03
C ARG A 75 14.14 -16.68 13.09
N TYR A 76 15.07 -17.62 12.89
CA TYR A 76 16.51 -17.35 12.89
C TYR A 76 16.90 -16.24 11.91
N TRP A 77 16.47 -16.34 10.65
CA TRP A 77 16.83 -15.34 9.64
C TRP A 77 16.14 -13.99 9.87
N THR A 78 14.93 -13.97 10.42
CA THR A 78 14.29 -12.70 10.81
C THR A 78 15.02 -12.02 11.95
N GLN A 79 15.47 -12.77 12.95
CA GLN A 79 16.30 -12.24 14.03
C GLN A 79 17.65 -11.73 13.48
N ARG A 80 18.30 -12.52 12.61
CA ARG A 80 19.57 -12.12 12.00
C ARG A 80 19.42 -10.84 11.17
N ALA A 81 18.31 -10.69 10.45
CA ALA A 81 18.01 -9.47 9.71
C ALA A 81 17.78 -8.26 10.62
N ASP A 82 17.29 -8.46 11.85
CA ASP A 82 17.16 -7.39 12.84
C ASP A 82 18.52 -7.00 13.44
N GLU A 83 19.40 -7.98 13.69
CA GLU A 83 20.76 -7.76 14.19
C GLU A 83 21.65 -7.01 13.19
N LEU A 84 21.53 -7.33 11.90
CA LEU A 84 22.32 -6.72 10.83
C LEU A 84 21.84 -5.31 10.43
N GLY A 85 20.65 -4.92 10.85
CA GLY A 85 20.06 -3.61 10.55
C GLY A 85 20.02 -3.30 9.05
N SER A 86 20.70 -2.22 8.66
CA SER A 86 20.70 -1.69 7.28
C SER A 86 21.92 -2.10 6.46
N SER A 87 22.65 -3.16 6.84
CA SER A 87 23.78 -3.65 6.04
C SER A 87 23.33 -4.07 4.64
N MET A 88 23.69 -3.27 3.63
CA MET A 88 23.28 -3.49 2.23
C MET A 88 23.92 -4.74 1.62
N ALA A 89 25.10 -5.14 2.10
CA ALA A 89 25.84 -6.28 1.55
C ALA A 89 25.18 -7.64 1.84
N GLU A 90 24.60 -7.80 3.03
CA GLU A 90 23.98 -9.07 3.44
C GLU A 90 22.49 -9.18 3.05
N ARG A 91 21.87 -8.06 2.66
CA ARG A 91 20.44 -7.99 2.36
C ARG A 91 19.96 -8.99 1.29
N PRO A 92 20.67 -9.18 0.15
CA PRO A 92 20.24 -10.17 -0.86
C PRO A 92 20.22 -11.59 -0.31
N VAL A 93 21.20 -11.96 0.53
CA VAL A 93 21.27 -13.29 1.15
C VAL A 93 20.14 -13.47 2.16
N LEU A 94 19.85 -12.45 2.98
CA LEU A 94 18.74 -12.48 3.92
C LEU A 94 17.39 -12.65 3.19
N ASP A 95 17.15 -11.85 2.16
CA ASP A 95 15.92 -11.90 1.37
C ASP A 95 15.75 -13.26 0.69
N GLU A 96 16.84 -13.83 0.17
CA GLU A 96 16.85 -15.18 -0.40
C GLU A 96 16.48 -16.25 0.65
N LYS A 97 17.12 -16.22 1.83
CA LYS A 97 16.90 -17.21 2.90
C LYS A 97 15.48 -17.12 3.46
N LEU A 98 14.98 -15.91 3.70
CA LEU A 98 13.60 -15.67 4.11
C LEU A 98 12.61 -16.11 3.02
N GLY A 99 12.92 -15.82 1.75
CA GLY A 99 12.13 -16.27 0.61
C GLY A 99 12.00 -17.79 0.54
N ARG A 100 13.12 -18.51 0.69
CA ARG A 100 13.14 -19.99 0.71
C ARG A 100 12.33 -20.56 1.88
N ALA A 101 12.45 -19.98 3.08
CA ALA A 101 11.68 -20.43 4.25
C ALA A 101 10.18 -20.23 4.06
N LYS A 102 9.75 -19.05 3.57
CA LYS A 102 8.35 -18.78 3.26
C LYS A 102 7.81 -19.75 2.20
N LYS A 103 8.60 -19.98 1.13
CA LYS A 103 8.27 -20.93 0.06
C LYS A 103 8.10 -22.37 0.59
N ALA A 104 8.99 -22.82 1.47
CA ALA A 104 8.87 -24.12 2.11
C ALA A 104 7.66 -24.23 3.04
N LEU A 105 7.26 -23.17 3.74
CA LEU A 105 6.01 -23.19 4.51
C LEU A 105 4.80 -23.31 3.59
N ARG A 106 4.77 -22.52 2.49
CA ARG A 106 3.68 -22.57 1.51
C ARG A 106 3.48 -23.97 0.91
N SER A 107 4.57 -24.69 0.65
CA SER A 107 4.49 -26.04 0.05
C SER A 107 3.91 -27.10 0.99
N LEU A 108 3.80 -26.82 2.29
CA LEU A 108 3.11 -27.67 3.25
C LEU A 108 1.57 -27.57 3.14
N GLY A 109 1.05 -26.51 2.53
CA GLY A 109 -0.38 -26.29 2.32
C GLY A 109 -1.17 -25.98 3.60
N GLU A 110 -2.49 -25.94 3.46
CA GLU A 110 -3.45 -25.58 4.51
C GLU A 110 -3.22 -26.24 5.89
N PRO A 111 -2.81 -27.52 6.02
CA PRO A 111 -2.56 -28.14 7.32
C PRO A 111 -1.47 -27.46 8.16
N ALA A 112 -0.58 -26.68 7.55
CA ALA A 112 0.42 -25.90 8.28
C ALA A 112 -0.14 -24.63 8.94
N PHE A 113 -1.35 -24.19 8.55
CA PHE A 113 -1.92 -22.90 8.97
C PHE A 113 -2.02 -22.80 10.50
N ASP A 114 -2.65 -23.78 11.16
CA ASP A 114 -2.89 -23.74 12.61
C ASP A 114 -1.58 -23.59 13.40
N ARG A 115 -0.52 -24.24 12.93
CA ARG A 115 0.78 -24.16 13.60
C ARG A 115 1.46 -22.80 13.37
N VAL A 116 1.37 -22.24 12.17
CA VAL A 116 1.87 -20.90 11.84
C VAL A 116 1.09 -19.82 12.61
N GLU A 117 -0.23 -20.00 12.76
CA GLU A 117 -1.11 -19.13 13.55
C GLU A 117 -0.73 -19.18 15.04
N GLN A 118 -0.57 -20.37 15.61
CA GLN A 118 -0.10 -20.53 16.99
C GLN A 118 1.24 -19.80 17.20
N GLU A 119 2.16 -19.94 16.25
CA GLU A 119 3.46 -19.29 16.28
C GLU A 119 3.36 -17.75 16.23
N PHE A 120 2.42 -17.22 15.45
CA PHE A 120 2.15 -15.79 15.37
C PHE A 120 1.69 -15.21 16.71
N PHE A 121 0.81 -15.92 17.43
CA PHE A 121 0.34 -15.52 18.75
C PHE A 121 1.42 -15.69 19.83
N LEU A 122 2.18 -16.77 19.82
CA LEU A 122 3.31 -16.97 20.73
C LEU A 122 4.33 -15.84 20.58
N ALA A 123 4.68 -15.48 19.34
CA ALA A 123 5.60 -14.39 19.04
C ALA A 123 5.08 -13.01 19.49
N ALA A 124 3.78 -12.82 19.70
CA ALA A 124 3.21 -11.55 20.16
C ALA A 124 3.67 -11.18 21.58
N THR A 125 4.09 -12.16 22.38
CA THR A 125 4.64 -11.95 23.73
C THR A 125 6.03 -11.29 23.72
N ASN A 126 6.71 -11.26 22.55
CA ASN A 126 8.04 -10.68 22.39
C ASN A 126 8.02 -9.51 21.40
N ALA A 127 8.20 -8.29 21.90
CA ALA A 127 8.23 -7.08 21.07
C ALA A 127 9.33 -7.08 19.98
N LYS A 128 10.40 -7.87 20.14
CA LYS A 128 11.45 -8.01 19.11
C LYS A 128 11.00 -8.88 17.94
N ALA A 129 9.95 -9.70 18.09
CA ALA A 129 9.49 -10.62 17.06
C ALA A 129 8.53 -9.97 16.03
N ARG A 130 8.43 -8.63 15.96
CA ARG A 130 7.51 -7.93 15.03
C ARG A 130 7.77 -8.26 13.56
N ARG A 131 9.04 -8.32 13.12
CA ARG A 131 9.40 -8.69 11.73
C ARG A 131 9.04 -10.14 11.44
N PHE A 132 9.28 -11.04 12.39
CA PHE A 132 8.88 -12.44 12.30
C PHE A 132 7.36 -12.58 12.13
N ARG A 133 6.58 -11.90 12.98
CA ARG A 133 5.11 -11.88 12.88
C ARG A 133 4.59 -11.35 11.55
N ARG A 134 5.24 -10.34 10.95
CA ARG A 134 4.88 -9.86 9.61
C ARG A 134 5.07 -10.94 8.54
N HIS A 135 6.15 -11.71 8.60
CA HIS A 135 6.36 -12.81 7.65
C HIS A 135 5.39 -13.97 7.89
N LEU A 136 5.02 -14.25 9.14
CA LEU A 136 3.97 -15.24 9.43
C LEU A 136 2.61 -14.81 8.83
N LEU A 137 2.26 -13.52 8.87
CA LEU A 137 1.04 -13.02 8.19
C LEU A 137 1.07 -13.25 6.68
N GLU A 138 2.23 -13.02 6.03
CA GLU A 138 2.40 -13.34 4.61
C GLU A 138 2.18 -14.82 4.35
N VAL A 139 2.85 -15.68 5.12
CA VAL A 139 2.73 -17.13 4.98
C VAL A 139 1.29 -17.58 5.19
N MET A 140 0.61 -17.10 6.24
CA MET A 140 -0.80 -17.44 6.49
C MET A 140 -1.70 -17.04 5.32
N ALA A 141 -1.49 -15.85 4.74
CA ALA A 141 -2.23 -15.40 3.56
C ALA A 141 -2.04 -16.31 2.33
N ASP A 142 -0.86 -16.92 2.19
CA ASP A 142 -0.58 -17.87 1.12
C ASP A 142 -1.11 -19.29 1.41
N LEU A 143 -1.20 -19.68 2.70
CA LEU A 143 -1.68 -20.99 3.14
C LEU A 143 -3.21 -21.11 3.09
N ASP A 144 -3.90 -20.14 3.68
CA ASP A 144 -5.36 -20.03 3.67
C ASP A 144 -5.76 -18.54 3.61
N PRO A 145 -6.04 -18.02 2.40
CA PRO A 145 -6.43 -16.64 2.18
C PRO A 145 -7.65 -16.20 3.00
N ALA A 146 -8.64 -17.08 3.17
CA ALA A 146 -9.90 -16.74 3.84
C ALA A 146 -9.72 -16.62 5.35
N ARG A 147 -9.06 -17.59 5.98
CA ARG A 147 -8.73 -17.52 7.41
C ARG A 147 -7.78 -16.37 7.72
N ALA A 148 -6.74 -16.19 6.90
CA ALA A 148 -5.80 -15.09 7.06
C ALA A 148 -6.47 -13.72 6.89
N GLY A 149 -7.40 -13.58 5.95
CA GLY A 149 -8.19 -12.36 5.74
C GLY A 149 -8.96 -11.96 6.99
N LYS A 150 -9.72 -12.89 7.57
CA LYS A 150 -10.42 -12.68 8.84
C LYS A 150 -9.47 -12.27 9.97
N MET A 151 -8.38 -13.01 10.14
CA MET A 151 -7.39 -12.71 11.17
C MET A 151 -6.71 -11.34 10.97
N CYS A 152 -6.48 -10.91 9.72
CA CYS A 152 -5.95 -9.58 9.43
C CYS A 152 -6.93 -8.47 9.84
N LEU A 153 -8.24 -8.67 9.64
CA LEU A 153 -9.28 -7.74 10.13
C LEU A 153 -9.29 -7.69 11.67
N ASP A 154 -9.18 -8.82 12.35
CA ASP A 154 -9.12 -8.87 13.81
C ASP A 154 -7.85 -8.17 14.34
N GLN A 155 -6.71 -8.38 13.68
CA GLN A 155 -5.44 -7.73 14.04
C GLN A 155 -5.47 -6.22 13.81
N LEU A 156 -6.17 -5.75 12.78
CA LEU A 156 -6.39 -4.32 12.51
C LEU A 156 -7.16 -3.63 13.65
N GLN A 157 -8.11 -4.34 14.25
CA GLN A 157 -8.99 -3.81 15.30
C GLN A 157 -8.40 -4.00 16.71
N THR A 158 -7.39 -4.87 16.87
CA THR A 158 -6.76 -5.15 18.15
C THR A 158 -5.95 -3.93 18.65
N THR A 159 -6.44 -3.31 19.72
CA THR A 159 -5.74 -2.20 20.39
C THR A 159 -4.41 -2.70 20.96
N GLY A 160 -3.33 -1.94 20.77
CA GLY A 160 -2.00 -2.32 21.27
C GLY A 160 -1.25 -3.32 20.38
N SER A 161 -1.78 -3.69 19.22
CA SER A 161 -1.00 -4.36 18.17
C SER A 161 0.26 -3.56 17.84
N ASP A 162 1.35 -4.28 17.59
CA ASP A 162 2.56 -3.67 17.01
C ASP A 162 2.20 -2.91 15.71
N PRO A 163 2.69 -1.68 15.52
CA PRO A 163 2.37 -0.86 14.35
C PRO A 163 2.72 -1.49 13.02
N GLU A 164 3.89 -2.13 12.89
CA GLU A 164 4.31 -2.71 11.62
C GLU A 164 3.48 -3.96 11.29
N VAL A 165 3.14 -4.75 12.31
CA VAL A 165 2.24 -5.90 12.16
C VAL A 165 0.85 -5.44 11.73
N ARG A 166 0.32 -4.38 12.37
CA ARG A 166 -0.99 -3.80 12.04
C ARG A 166 -1.03 -3.25 10.62
N MET A 167 0.02 -2.56 10.19
CA MET A 167 0.15 -2.08 8.81
C MET A 167 0.15 -3.25 7.81
N LYS A 168 0.92 -4.30 8.10
CA LYS A 168 0.95 -5.47 7.22
C LYS A 168 -0.40 -6.18 7.15
N ALA A 169 -1.10 -6.28 8.28
CA ALA A 169 -2.47 -6.79 8.32
C ALA A 169 -3.44 -5.91 7.52
N ALA A 170 -3.28 -4.57 7.55
CA ALA A 170 -4.05 -3.65 6.73
C ALA A 170 -3.91 -3.95 5.24
N ASP A 171 -2.66 -4.10 4.78
CA ASP A 171 -2.36 -4.36 3.38
C ASP A 171 -2.98 -5.67 2.91
N LEU A 172 -2.75 -6.75 3.67
CA LEU A 172 -3.29 -8.06 3.36
C LEU A 172 -4.82 -8.07 3.42
N ALA A 173 -5.44 -7.38 4.39
CA ALA A 173 -6.90 -7.32 4.49
C ALA A 173 -7.55 -6.66 3.26
N VAL A 174 -6.93 -5.63 2.67
CA VAL A 174 -7.47 -5.00 1.46
C VAL A 174 -7.45 -5.96 0.26
N ASP A 175 -6.44 -6.84 0.19
CA ASP A 175 -6.30 -7.81 -0.90
C ASP A 175 -7.18 -9.05 -0.68
N LEU A 176 -7.25 -9.56 0.55
CA LEU A 176 -7.96 -10.79 0.92
C LEU A 176 -9.45 -10.58 1.20
N GLU A 177 -9.81 -9.45 1.81
CA GLU A 177 -11.16 -9.12 2.28
C GLU A 177 -11.60 -7.73 1.75
N PRO A 178 -11.60 -7.52 0.41
CA PRO A 178 -11.69 -6.19 -0.19
C PRO A 178 -12.96 -5.42 0.18
N ASP A 179 -14.07 -6.13 0.42
CA ASP A 179 -15.37 -5.54 0.74
C ASP A 179 -15.51 -5.22 2.25
N ARG A 180 -14.74 -5.90 3.12
CA ARG A 180 -14.79 -5.73 4.58
C ARG A 180 -13.69 -4.84 5.13
N ALA A 181 -12.52 -4.83 4.49
CA ALA A 181 -11.37 -4.05 4.93
C ALA A 181 -11.64 -2.53 4.90
N GLY A 182 -12.35 -2.05 3.88
CA GLY A 182 -12.69 -0.63 3.72
C GLY A 182 -13.42 -0.03 4.93
N PRO A 183 -14.60 -0.56 5.31
CA PRO A 183 -15.34 -0.12 6.49
C PRO A 183 -14.53 -0.19 7.80
N VAL A 184 -13.70 -1.22 7.99
CA VAL A 184 -12.85 -1.36 9.18
C VAL A 184 -11.78 -0.28 9.22
N LEU A 185 -11.06 -0.05 8.11
CA LEU A 185 -10.06 1.00 8.00
C LEU A 185 -10.68 2.39 8.18
N ARG A 186 -11.87 2.65 7.63
CA ARG A 186 -12.63 3.88 7.87
C ARG A 186 -12.87 4.10 9.36
N SER A 187 -13.35 3.09 10.07
CA SER A 187 -13.58 3.18 11.52
C SER A 187 -12.30 3.54 12.27
N ILE A 188 -11.17 2.93 11.90
CA ILE A 188 -9.86 3.20 12.51
C ILE A 188 -9.42 4.64 12.22
N LEU A 189 -9.47 5.08 10.97
CA LEU A 189 -9.00 6.41 10.57
C LEU A 189 -9.81 7.56 11.18
N LEU A 190 -11.09 7.33 11.49
CA LEU A 190 -11.95 8.33 12.11
C LEU A 190 -11.85 8.34 13.65
N SER A 191 -11.60 7.18 14.27
CA SER A 191 -11.50 7.03 15.73
C SER A 191 -10.08 7.21 16.28
N GLU A 192 -9.06 7.09 15.44
CA GLU A 192 -7.64 7.18 15.82
C GLU A 192 -6.94 8.34 15.10
N GLY A 193 -5.87 8.82 15.72
CA GLY A 193 -4.89 9.73 15.11
C GLY A 193 -3.48 9.15 15.21
N TYR A 194 -2.48 9.93 14.81
CA TYR A 194 -1.09 9.47 14.82
C TYR A 194 -0.56 9.20 16.25
N ARG A 195 -1.26 9.74 17.27
CA ARG A 195 -0.98 9.54 18.70
C ARG A 195 -1.83 8.44 19.35
N GLY A 196 -2.64 7.69 18.59
CA GLY A 196 -3.56 6.66 19.10
C GLY A 196 -5.02 7.11 19.12
N GLN A 197 -5.84 6.48 19.97
CA GLN A 197 -7.30 6.70 20.01
C GLN A 197 -7.69 8.14 20.40
N ARG A 198 -8.56 8.78 19.61
CA ARG A 198 -8.98 10.18 19.80
C ARG A 198 -9.86 10.40 21.03
N HIS A 199 -10.79 9.49 21.30
CA HIS A 199 -11.70 9.63 22.44
C HIS A 199 -10.95 9.68 23.78
N VAL A 200 -9.80 9.00 23.88
CA VAL A 200 -8.94 9.03 25.06
C VAL A 200 -8.28 10.42 25.24
N LEU A 201 -8.03 11.14 24.15
CA LEU A 201 -7.42 12.47 24.16
C LEU A 201 -8.42 13.60 24.42
N GLN A 202 -9.71 13.41 24.10
CA GLN A 202 -10.75 14.45 24.25
C GLN A 202 -11.47 14.43 25.61
N VAL A 203 -11.63 13.27 26.25
CA VAL A 203 -12.40 13.15 27.52
C VAL A 203 -11.67 13.76 28.73
N LYS A 204 -10.39 14.08 28.61
CA LYS A 204 -9.61 14.69 29.67
C LYS A 204 -8.92 15.93 29.13
N GLY A 205 -9.49 17.12 29.35
CA GLY A 205 -8.83 18.43 29.13
C GLY A 205 -7.45 18.58 29.79
N THR A 206 -6.92 17.54 30.43
CA THR A 206 -5.54 17.32 30.80
C THR A 206 -4.79 16.59 29.66
N GLN A 207 -4.22 17.36 28.73
CA GLN A 207 -3.17 16.90 27.79
C GLN A 207 -1.99 16.18 28.49
N ASN A 208 -1.88 16.28 29.82
CA ASN A 208 -0.78 15.74 30.62
C ASN A 208 -1.14 14.57 31.55
N GLN A 209 -2.37 14.05 31.55
CA GLN A 209 -2.71 12.83 32.31
C GLN A 209 -3.02 11.66 31.39
N LEU A 210 -2.08 11.38 30.49
CA LEU A 210 -1.97 10.04 29.90
C LEU A 210 -1.80 9.05 31.07
N HIS A 211 -2.57 7.96 31.07
CA HIS A 211 -2.40 6.91 32.08
C HIS A 211 -0.91 6.57 32.21
N PRO A 212 -0.30 6.65 33.41
CA PRO A 212 1.15 6.51 33.60
C PRO A 212 1.74 5.19 33.07
N GLY A 213 0.91 4.17 32.80
CA GLY A 213 1.30 2.90 32.19
C GLY A 213 1.06 2.78 30.67
N LEU A 214 0.20 3.62 30.08
CA LEU A 214 -0.06 3.64 28.63
C LEU A 214 0.76 4.79 28.03
N LYS A 215 2.07 4.54 27.87
CA LYS A 215 2.86 5.36 26.96
C LYS A 215 2.35 5.08 25.55
N TRP A 216 1.37 5.87 25.09
CA TRP A 216 0.97 5.90 23.69
C TRP A 216 2.20 6.30 22.89
N ARG A 217 2.92 5.31 22.40
CA ARG A 217 3.99 5.55 21.43
C ARG A 217 3.26 6.14 20.23
N SER A 218 3.70 7.32 19.79
CA SER A 218 3.41 7.80 18.43
C SER A 218 3.42 6.59 17.51
N PHE A 219 2.41 6.44 16.66
CA PHE A 219 2.32 5.32 15.74
C PHE A 219 3.11 5.70 14.49
N PRO A 220 4.42 5.39 14.39
CA PRO A 220 5.17 5.67 13.18
C PRO A 220 4.50 4.91 12.05
N GLY A 221 4.03 5.63 11.04
CA GLY A 221 3.36 5.02 9.90
C GLY A 221 1.83 5.08 9.90
N PHE A 222 1.18 5.94 10.69
CA PHE A 222 -0.28 6.11 10.60
C PHE A 222 -0.71 6.52 9.18
N PHE A 223 0.11 7.32 8.50
CA PHE A 223 -0.05 7.65 7.09
C PHE A 223 -0.15 6.41 6.18
N ASN A 224 0.51 5.28 6.50
CA ASN A 224 0.39 4.07 5.69
C ASN A 224 -1.03 3.49 5.74
N LEU A 225 -1.74 3.60 6.87
CA LEU A 225 -3.15 3.20 6.94
C LEU A 225 -4.03 4.04 6.02
N VAL A 226 -3.71 5.34 5.86
CA VAL A 226 -4.39 6.20 4.88
C VAL A 226 -4.12 5.71 3.46
N GLY A 227 -2.87 5.44 3.11
CA GLY A 227 -2.50 4.90 1.79
C GLY A 227 -3.21 3.57 1.48
N THR A 228 -3.30 2.69 2.47
CA THR A 228 -4.02 1.41 2.35
C THR A 228 -5.53 1.60 2.25
N TYR A 229 -6.12 2.53 3.00
CA TYR A 229 -7.54 2.87 2.87
C TYR A 229 -7.90 3.43 1.49
N VAL A 230 -7.04 4.28 0.91
CA VAL A 230 -7.23 4.82 -0.44
C VAL A 230 -7.29 3.71 -1.50
N ARG A 231 -6.55 2.61 -1.30
CA ARG A 231 -6.55 1.41 -2.16
C ARG A 231 -7.75 0.47 -1.94
N SER A 232 -8.47 0.58 -0.82
CA SER A 232 -9.62 -0.29 -0.51
C SER A 232 -10.77 -0.13 -1.50
N ARG A 233 -11.85 -0.92 -1.36
CA ARG A 233 -13.09 -0.75 -2.16
C ARG A 233 -14.16 0.13 -1.50
N ASP A 234 -13.87 0.77 -0.37
CA ASP A 234 -14.86 1.61 0.33
C ASP A 234 -15.41 2.74 -0.58
N PRO A 235 -16.73 2.89 -0.77
CA PRO A 235 -17.28 4.00 -1.55
C PRO A 235 -17.11 5.37 -0.85
N GLN A 236 -16.92 5.41 0.48
CA GLN A 236 -16.89 6.64 1.28
C GLN A 236 -15.50 7.30 1.38
N LYS A 237 -14.55 6.93 0.50
CA LYS A 237 -13.16 7.42 0.60
C LYS A 237 -13.04 8.93 0.70
N VAL A 238 -13.72 9.65 -0.18
CA VAL A 238 -13.61 11.12 -0.22
C VAL A 238 -14.12 11.72 1.08
N ASP A 239 -15.29 11.29 1.57
CA ASP A 239 -15.88 11.84 2.78
C ASP A 239 -14.99 11.60 4.00
N VAL A 240 -14.39 10.41 4.10
CA VAL A 240 -13.44 10.07 5.18
C VAL A 240 -12.19 10.91 5.11
N LEU A 241 -11.59 11.08 3.92
CA LEU A 241 -10.40 11.91 3.74
C LEU A 241 -10.67 13.39 4.08
N LEU A 242 -11.85 13.91 3.72
CA LEU A 242 -12.26 15.27 4.09
C LEU A 242 -12.50 15.41 5.60
N GLN A 243 -13.12 14.41 6.24
CA GLN A 243 -13.26 14.39 7.70
C GLN A 243 -11.90 14.36 8.39
N MET A 244 -10.93 13.59 7.88
CA MET A 244 -9.56 13.58 8.43
C MET A 244 -8.90 14.96 8.35
N LEU A 245 -9.03 15.67 7.21
CA LEU A 245 -8.54 17.05 7.11
C LEU A 245 -9.24 17.98 8.11
N GLY A 246 -10.57 17.90 8.20
CA GLY A 246 -11.36 18.72 9.13
C GLY A 246 -10.97 18.52 10.59
N HIS A 247 -10.77 17.26 11.00
CA HIS A 247 -10.27 16.94 12.34
C HIS A 247 -8.88 17.53 12.55
N ALA A 248 -7.92 17.28 11.64
CA ALA A 248 -6.57 17.81 11.77
C ALA A 248 -6.57 19.33 11.97
N MET A 249 -7.28 20.08 11.13
CA MET A 249 -7.36 21.54 11.24
C MET A 249 -7.94 22.03 12.57
N THR A 250 -8.81 21.23 13.19
CA THR A 250 -9.51 21.59 14.44
C THR A 250 -8.68 21.23 15.67
N ASP A 251 -8.15 20.00 15.74
CA ASP A 251 -7.56 19.44 16.97
C ASP A 251 -6.08 19.04 16.85
N GLY A 252 -5.47 19.19 15.67
CA GLY A 252 -4.07 18.82 15.46
C GLY A 252 -3.80 17.31 15.51
N SER A 253 -4.82 16.46 15.34
CA SER A 253 -4.75 14.99 15.57
C SER A 253 -3.92 14.20 14.54
N HIS A 254 -3.41 14.85 13.50
CA HIS A 254 -2.64 14.20 12.43
C HIS A 254 -1.30 14.90 12.20
N ASP A 255 -0.25 14.12 11.93
CA ASP A 255 1.04 14.67 11.56
C ASP A 255 1.08 15.09 10.06
N ILE A 256 2.13 15.80 9.66
CA ILE A 256 2.27 16.29 8.28
C ILE A 256 2.31 15.12 7.28
N ALA A 257 2.93 14.00 7.63
CA ALA A 257 3.02 12.83 6.76
C ALA A 257 1.64 12.23 6.48
N THR A 258 0.79 12.12 7.50
CA THR A 258 -0.60 11.67 7.36
C THR A 258 -1.39 12.62 6.46
N LEU A 259 -1.27 13.93 6.68
CA LEU A 259 -1.96 14.91 5.82
C LEU A 259 -1.50 14.85 4.37
N GLN A 260 -0.20 14.67 4.12
CA GLN A 260 0.31 14.51 2.76
C GLN A 260 -0.27 13.27 2.08
N GLU A 261 -0.46 12.18 2.80
CA GLU A 261 -1.11 10.97 2.26
C GLU A 261 -2.61 11.17 2.02
N VAL A 262 -3.29 11.91 2.90
CA VAL A 262 -4.70 12.31 2.69
C VAL A 262 -4.83 13.16 1.42
N LEU A 263 -3.93 14.13 1.21
CA LEU A 263 -3.89 14.97 0.02
C LEU A 263 -3.65 14.16 -1.26
N LYS A 264 -2.74 13.17 -1.25
CA LYS A 264 -2.56 12.23 -2.37
C LYS A 264 -3.83 11.45 -2.68
N GLY A 265 -4.52 10.99 -1.63
CA GLY A 265 -5.79 10.29 -1.76
C GLY A 265 -6.85 11.13 -2.45
N LEU A 266 -7.01 12.40 -2.04
CA LEU A 266 -7.97 13.33 -2.64
C LEU A 266 -7.62 13.68 -4.10
N GLU A 267 -6.34 13.90 -4.38
CA GLU A 267 -5.84 14.11 -5.74
C GLU A 267 -6.18 12.94 -6.68
N ALA A 268 -5.95 11.71 -6.22
CA ALA A 268 -6.25 10.52 -7.00
C ALA A 268 -7.75 10.36 -7.29
N LYS A 269 -8.63 10.91 -6.43
CA LYS A 269 -10.08 10.87 -6.64
C LYS A 269 -10.62 12.02 -7.48
N LYS A 270 -9.88 13.13 -7.61
CA LYS A 270 -10.28 14.32 -8.38
C LYS A 270 -11.67 14.86 -8.04
N ASP A 271 -12.09 14.71 -6.78
CA ASP A 271 -13.43 15.13 -6.35
C ASP A 271 -13.45 16.62 -6.01
N LYS A 272 -14.27 17.40 -6.74
CA LYS A 272 -14.40 18.86 -6.58
C LYS A 272 -14.93 19.26 -5.19
N ARG A 273 -15.59 18.36 -4.46
CA ARG A 273 -16.03 18.61 -3.07
C ARG A 273 -14.86 18.89 -2.13
N ALA A 274 -13.64 18.49 -2.48
CA ALA A 274 -12.45 18.76 -1.69
C ALA A 274 -11.96 20.21 -1.76
N ILE A 275 -12.30 20.95 -2.81
CA ILE A 275 -11.73 22.27 -3.08
C ILE A 275 -11.92 23.26 -1.92
N PRO A 276 -13.14 23.46 -1.37
CA PRO A 276 -13.31 24.42 -0.27
C PRO A 276 -12.45 24.09 0.95
N VAL A 277 -12.27 22.80 1.26
CA VAL A 277 -11.46 22.35 2.39
C VAL A 277 -9.97 22.56 2.12
N LEU A 278 -9.52 22.28 0.89
CA LEU A 278 -8.12 22.46 0.49
C LEU A 278 -7.72 23.95 0.44
N GLU A 279 -8.59 24.81 -0.10
CA GLU A 279 -8.38 26.25 -0.10
C GLU A 279 -8.31 26.79 1.34
N LYS A 280 -9.22 26.33 2.22
CA LYS A 280 -9.17 26.67 3.64
C LYS A 280 -7.86 26.19 4.28
N LEU A 281 -7.46 24.93 4.09
CA LEU A 281 -6.20 24.39 4.61
C LEU A 281 -4.97 25.20 4.16
N PHE A 282 -4.99 25.75 2.94
CA PHE A 282 -3.90 26.58 2.43
C PHE A 282 -3.83 27.97 3.07
N SER A 283 -4.99 28.63 3.23
CA SER A 283 -5.09 30.02 3.69
C SER A 283 -5.15 30.14 5.21
N ASP A 284 -5.87 29.24 5.87
CA ASP A 284 -6.05 29.16 7.31
C ASP A 284 -5.93 27.69 7.76
N PRO A 285 -4.70 27.22 8.00
CA PRO A 285 -4.46 25.82 8.34
C PRO A 285 -4.94 25.44 9.75
N GLY A 286 -5.48 26.37 10.54
CA GLY A 286 -5.97 26.15 11.91
C GLY A 286 -4.88 25.98 12.97
N GLN A 287 -3.83 25.20 12.67
CA GLN A 287 -2.70 24.96 13.56
C GLN A 287 -1.38 25.47 12.94
N PRO A 288 -0.45 26.07 13.73
CA PRO A 288 0.82 26.58 13.20
C PRO A 288 1.68 25.53 12.49
N VAL A 289 1.64 24.27 12.96
CA VAL A 289 2.39 23.16 12.36
C VAL A 289 1.99 22.88 10.90
N TYR A 290 0.76 23.23 10.53
CA TYR A 290 0.22 23.04 9.17
C TYR A 290 0.46 24.23 8.25
N ALA A 291 0.98 25.35 8.77
CA ALA A 291 1.54 26.44 7.94
C ALA A 291 2.87 26.05 7.26
N ASN A 292 3.28 24.78 7.37
CA ASN A 292 4.48 24.22 6.76
C ASN A 292 4.50 24.44 5.23
N PRO A 293 5.57 25.05 4.68
CA PRO A 293 5.67 25.33 3.25
C PRO A 293 5.54 24.10 2.33
N ARG A 294 5.97 22.91 2.78
CA ARG A 294 5.85 21.66 2.02
C ARG A 294 4.40 21.19 1.94
N LEU A 295 3.65 21.29 3.05
CA LEU A 295 2.23 20.94 3.06
C LEU A 295 1.44 21.91 2.17
N ARG A 296 1.66 23.22 2.32
CA ARG A 296 1.03 24.25 1.49
C ARG A 296 1.32 24.07 0.00
N SER A 297 2.58 23.78 -0.34
CA SER A 297 2.98 23.47 -1.72
C SER A 297 2.28 22.23 -2.26
N ARG A 298 2.13 21.17 -1.45
CA ARG A 298 1.36 19.99 -1.85
C ARG A 298 -0.12 20.34 -2.10
N THR A 299 -0.73 21.13 -1.23
CA THR A 299 -2.12 21.59 -1.39
C THR A 299 -2.33 22.32 -2.72
N ILE A 300 -1.39 23.18 -3.12
CA ILE A 300 -1.42 23.88 -4.42
C ILE A 300 -1.49 22.88 -5.59
N TYR A 301 -0.60 21.88 -5.60
CA TYR A 301 -0.60 20.85 -6.64
C TYR A 301 -1.92 20.07 -6.67
N VAL A 302 -2.47 19.72 -5.51
CA VAL A 302 -3.73 18.97 -5.44
C VAL A 302 -4.91 19.81 -5.95
N VAL A 303 -5.02 21.09 -5.57
CA VAL A 303 -6.06 21.99 -6.09
C VAL A 303 -5.97 22.10 -7.62
N ALA A 304 -4.76 22.33 -8.15
CA ALA A 304 -4.54 22.40 -9.59
C ALA A 304 -4.83 21.07 -10.32
N ALA A 305 -4.52 19.93 -9.71
CA ALA A 305 -4.81 18.61 -10.27
C ALA A 305 -6.32 18.29 -10.32
N ILE A 306 -7.10 18.80 -9.36
CA ILE A 306 -8.56 18.61 -9.29
C ILE A 306 -9.29 19.58 -10.24
N LEU A 307 -8.90 20.86 -10.26
CA LEU A 307 -9.59 21.91 -11.03
C LEU A 307 -9.04 22.09 -12.44
N GLY A 308 -7.80 21.70 -12.73
CA GLY A 308 -7.15 21.97 -14.00
C GLY A 308 -7.05 23.48 -14.26
N ARG A 309 -7.55 23.93 -15.42
CA ARG A 309 -7.56 25.35 -15.81
C ARG A 309 -8.44 26.23 -14.91
N ASP A 310 -9.46 25.64 -14.28
CA ASP A 310 -10.36 26.39 -13.40
C ASP A 310 -9.62 26.91 -12.14
N ALA A 311 -8.42 26.39 -11.83
CA ALA A 311 -7.60 26.85 -10.71
C ALA A 311 -6.92 28.21 -10.94
N CYS A 312 -6.85 28.72 -12.17
CA CYS A 312 -5.99 29.86 -12.52
C CYS A 312 -6.30 31.15 -11.73
N SER A 313 -7.58 31.44 -11.49
CA SER A 313 -8.02 32.60 -10.70
C SER A 313 -7.59 32.49 -9.24
N TRP A 314 -7.83 31.32 -8.63
CA TRP A 314 -7.43 31.03 -7.26
C TRP A 314 -5.91 31.10 -7.08
N LEU A 315 -5.15 30.43 -7.97
CA LEU A 315 -3.69 30.41 -7.93
C LEU A 315 -3.09 31.83 -8.06
N SER A 316 -3.62 32.66 -8.97
CA SER A 316 -3.16 34.04 -9.16
C SER A 316 -3.42 34.90 -7.92
N ASN A 317 -4.63 34.77 -7.34
CA ASN A 317 -4.99 35.46 -6.10
C ASN A 317 -4.11 35.03 -4.91
N MET A 318 -3.80 33.74 -4.79
CA MET A 318 -2.89 33.25 -3.75
C MET A 318 -1.46 33.74 -3.96
N LEU A 319 -0.97 33.78 -5.19
CA LEU A 319 0.38 34.27 -5.50
C LEU A 319 0.55 35.75 -5.10
N ALA A 320 -0.47 36.58 -5.33
CA ALA A 320 -0.43 37.99 -4.96
C ALA A 320 -0.32 38.22 -3.43
N LYS A 321 -0.78 37.26 -2.62
CA LYS A 321 -0.79 37.34 -1.15
C LYS A 321 0.37 36.59 -0.50
N GLU A 322 1.02 35.69 -1.22
CA GLU A 322 2.02 34.80 -0.66
C GLU A 322 3.34 35.53 -0.35
N ARG A 323 3.78 35.42 0.92
CA ARG A 323 5.04 36.02 1.39
C ARG A 323 6.18 35.02 1.44
N ASN A 324 5.88 33.72 1.54
CA ASN A 324 6.89 32.68 1.57
C ASN A 324 7.43 32.42 0.15
N SER A 325 8.72 32.69 -0.08
CA SER A 325 9.35 32.58 -1.40
C SER A 325 9.28 31.18 -2.01
N TYR A 326 9.36 30.12 -1.19
CA TYR A 326 9.24 28.73 -1.64
C TYR A 326 7.82 28.42 -2.13
N VAL A 327 6.80 28.83 -1.37
CA VAL A 327 5.40 28.64 -1.77
C VAL A 327 5.05 29.50 -2.99
N ALA A 328 5.52 30.75 -3.04
CA ALA A 328 5.35 31.62 -4.19
C ALA A 328 6.01 31.05 -5.46
N GLY A 329 7.20 30.45 -5.32
CA GLY A 329 7.86 29.72 -6.40
C GLY A 329 7.01 28.55 -6.94
N THR A 330 6.40 27.77 -6.04
CA THR A 330 5.48 26.69 -6.41
C THR A 330 4.24 27.21 -7.14
N LEU A 331 3.60 28.26 -6.63
CA LEU A 331 2.43 28.90 -7.27
C LEU A 331 2.74 29.35 -8.70
N ARG A 332 3.89 30.02 -8.93
CA ARG A 332 4.33 30.43 -10.27
C ARG A 332 4.54 29.25 -11.20
N ALA A 333 5.19 28.18 -10.72
CA ALA A 333 5.44 26.99 -11.52
C ALA A 333 4.13 26.32 -11.96
N VAL A 334 3.17 26.17 -11.05
CA VAL A 334 1.86 25.56 -11.33
C VAL A 334 1.00 26.46 -12.21
N LEU A 335 0.98 27.78 -11.99
CA LEU A 335 0.31 28.73 -12.89
C LEU A 335 0.85 28.61 -14.31
N LYS A 336 2.17 28.57 -14.48
CA LYS A 336 2.79 28.43 -15.80
C LYS A 336 2.38 27.14 -16.49
N SER A 337 2.30 26.01 -15.78
CA SER A 337 1.97 24.72 -16.42
C SER A 337 0.48 24.53 -16.70
N HIS A 338 -0.42 25.18 -15.96
CA HIS A 338 -1.87 24.99 -16.11
C HIS A 338 -2.59 26.15 -16.83
N CYS A 339 -2.01 27.35 -16.85
CA CYS A 339 -2.67 28.57 -17.33
C CYS A 339 -1.97 29.27 -18.49
N GLY A 340 -0.71 28.92 -18.78
CA GLY A 340 0.06 29.42 -19.94
C GLY A 340 -0.05 28.49 -21.13
#